data_AF-A0A812J1V2-F1
#
_entry.id   AF-A0A812J1V2-F1
#
_cell.length_a   1.000
_cell.length_b   1.000
_cell.length_c   1.000
_cell.angle_alpha   90.00
_cell.angle_beta   90.00
_cell.angle_gamma   90.00
#
_symmetry.space_group_name_H-M   'P 1'
#
loop_
_entity.id
_entity.type
_entity.pdbx_description
1 polymer ?
#
loop_
_entity_poly.entity_id
_entity_poly.type
_entity_poly.pdbx_seq_one_letter_code
_entity_poly.pdbx_strand_id
1 'polypeptide(L)'
;MDRRLVILLDPGAASNDYLRHDKSKEKRFAFDQAFGADTDNGVLFSATAEPLIDSVLAGLNCSVFAYGATGAGKTFTMIGTPAEPGVMFRTVAGLFARSAPGQDHGVSVACSFVEVYNEVLRDLGSRDGREGMLDLREDPMTGPSLAGVTEIQAQSVQQVMELLQQGNQRRTTEPTAMNVTSSRSHAVFQVRVERRDPKAEGGGTVGKLSMIDLAGSERASQTHNSGLRLLEGANINRSLLALGNCINALASGSGFVPFRDSKLTRLLKDSLGGNCRTMMIANISPSHLSYEDTLNTLKYANRAKNIRVSTSQNLIQPDDHVRQYEHAISDLRQEAALLKAKLVQRAATQQLQDLEAEKEVGGETELKEASENWKLEIIKNLESRSSLQRSLLDVEKALVQWRVELDHAKEVIAYWEDRQHAGTPGRPRLSAEPQTLEEWKDLVSQIEENMNENAETRRSLARRLQQNKEAGKELQAQLPRRVLNEDLRAFLELVQRVQVLEYERLELDHFWEIHRRQLEDRDL
;
A
#
# COMPACT_ATOMS: atom_id res chain seq x y z
N MET A 1 -29.54 16.55 32.55
CA MET A 1 -28.22 15.91 32.75
C MET A 1 -27.23 16.65 31.89
N ASP A 2 -26.04 16.98 32.41
CA ASP A 2 -24.97 17.55 31.59
C ASP A 2 -24.71 16.64 30.39
N ARG A 3 -24.91 17.14 29.15
CA ARG A 3 -24.70 16.43 27.88
C ARG A 3 -23.22 16.09 27.61
N ARG A 4 -22.43 15.93 28.66
CA ARG A 4 -20.96 15.78 28.67
C ARG A 4 -20.48 14.75 29.69
N LEU A 5 -21.30 14.40 30.68
CA LEU A 5 -20.91 13.50 31.76
C LEU A 5 -21.46 12.09 31.51
N VAL A 6 -20.58 11.10 31.53
CA VAL A 6 -20.92 9.67 31.52
C VAL A 6 -20.59 9.09 32.88
N ILE A 7 -21.59 8.46 33.50
CA ILE A 7 -21.48 7.81 34.80
C ILE A 7 -21.54 6.30 34.59
N LEU A 8 -20.50 5.59 35.03
CA LEU A 8 -20.43 4.14 34.98
C LEU A 8 -20.50 3.57 36.41
N LEU A 9 -21.48 2.69 36.62
CA LEU A 9 -21.74 2.05 37.90
C LEU A 9 -21.20 0.63 37.90
N ASP A 10 -20.46 0.24 38.95
CA ASP A 10 -19.89 -1.09 39.07
C ASP A 10 -20.94 -2.14 39.50
N PRO A 11 -21.27 -3.14 38.68
CA PRO A 11 -22.28 -4.14 39.01
C PRO A 11 -21.83 -5.11 40.11
N GLY A 12 -20.51 -5.24 40.36
CA GLY A 12 -19.95 -6.12 41.39
C GLY A 12 -19.88 -5.51 42.79
N ALA A 13 -20.29 -4.25 42.96
CA ALA A 13 -20.23 -3.54 44.24
C ALA A 13 -21.34 -3.93 45.25
N ALA A 14 -22.15 -4.94 44.93
CA ALA A 14 -23.19 -5.49 45.80
C ALA A 14 -22.76 -6.75 46.59
N SER A 15 -21.60 -7.36 46.28
CA SER A 15 -21.07 -8.45 47.10
C SER A 15 -20.36 -7.88 48.34
N ASN A 16 -20.65 -8.41 49.53
CA ASN A 16 -19.97 -8.14 50.81
C ASN A 16 -18.50 -8.61 50.79
N ASP A 17 -17.72 -8.14 49.81
CA ASP A 17 -16.30 -8.44 49.68
C ASP A 17 -15.53 -7.33 50.42
N TYR A 18 -15.17 -7.63 51.67
CA TYR A 18 -14.50 -6.73 52.62
C TYR A 18 -13.19 -6.14 52.06
N LEU A 19 -12.61 -6.75 51.03
CA LEU A 19 -11.40 -6.30 50.33
C LEU A 19 -11.65 -5.20 49.29
N ARG A 20 -12.91 -4.84 48.98
CA ARG A 20 -13.28 -3.85 47.95
C ARG A 20 -13.88 -2.55 48.50
N HIS A 21 -13.86 -2.37 49.81
CA HIS A 21 -14.59 -1.30 50.52
C HIS A 21 -14.15 0.14 50.15
N ASP A 22 -12.97 0.31 49.52
CA ASP A 22 -12.37 1.61 49.17
C ASP A 22 -12.47 1.98 47.68
N LYS A 23 -13.06 1.13 46.82
CA LYS A 23 -13.28 1.49 45.41
C LYS A 23 -14.61 2.22 45.27
N SER A 24 -14.55 3.48 44.81
CA SER A 24 -15.73 4.25 44.41
C SER A 24 -16.63 3.41 43.50
N LYS A 25 -17.89 3.23 43.92
CA LYS A 25 -18.95 2.51 43.18
C LYS A 25 -19.29 3.16 41.84
N GLU A 26 -18.94 4.44 41.71
CA GLU A 26 -19.25 5.31 40.61
C GLU A 26 -17.96 5.81 39.95
N LYS A 27 -17.86 5.65 38.63
CA LYS A 27 -16.79 6.24 37.82
C LYS A 27 -17.38 7.29 36.90
N ARG A 28 -16.81 8.49 36.92
CA ARG A 28 -17.28 9.64 36.15
C ARG A 28 -16.28 9.96 35.04
N PHE A 29 -16.79 10.12 33.82
CA PHE A 29 -16.00 10.52 32.65
C PHE A 29 -16.63 11.75 32.01
N ALA A 30 -15.80 12.75 31.68
CA ALA A 30 -16.25 14.00 31.08
C ALA A 30 -15.72 14.16 29.65
N PHE A 31 -16.62 14.14 28.68
CA PHE A 31 -16.33 14.25 27.26
C PHE A 31 -16.87 15.56 26.68
N ASP A 32 -16.53 15.85 25.43
CA ASP A 32 -17.01 17.04 24.73
C ASP A 32 -18.53 16.98 24.52
N GLN A 33 -19.03 15.78 24.24
CA GLN A 33 -20.46 15.43 24.17
C GLN A 33 -20.72 13.99 24.64
N ALA A 34 -21.93 13.74 25.14
CA ALA A 34 -22.44 12.43 25.53
C ALA A 34 -23.89 12.27 25.04
N PHE A 35 -24.17 11.13 24.40
CA PHE A 35 -25.45 10.81 23.78
C PHE A 35 -26.13 9.65 24.51
N GLY A 36 -27.43 9.79 24.77
CA GLY A 36 -28.26 8.73 25.38
C GLY A 36 -28.79 7.76 24.33
N ALA A 37 -29.39 6.65 24.79
CA ALA A 37 -29.93 5.59 23.92
C ALA A 37 -31.02 6.08 22.95
N ASP A 38 -31.74 7.15 23.30
CA ASP A 38 -32.82 7.73 22.49
C ASP A 38 -32.30 8.75 21.45
N THR A 39 -30.99 8.92 21.31
CA THR A 39 -30.41 9.89 20.37
C THR A 39 -30.37 9.30 18.98
N ASP A 40 -31.02 9.97 18.02
CA ASP A 40 -30.96 9.57 16.62
C ASP A 40 -29.60 9.92 15.96
N ASN A 41 -29.29 9.21 14.88
CA ASN A 41 -28.07 9.43 14.10
C ASN A 41 -27.99 10.83 13.47
N GLY A 42 -29.11 11.55 13.31
CA GLY A 42 -29.14 12.92 12.78
C GLY A 42 -28.62 13.95 13.79
N VAL A 43 -29.08 13.87 15.04
CA VAL A 43 -28.61 14.68 16.18
C VAL A 43 -27.14 14.37 16.43
N LEU A 44 -26.76 13.09 16.45
CA LEU A 44 -25.38 12.68 16.59
C LEU A 44 -24.52 13.30 15.47
N PHE A 45 -24.92 13.17 14.20
CA PHE A 45 -24.20 13.75 13.06
C PHE A 45 -24.02 15.27 13.18
N SER A 46 -25.09 16.00 13.49
CA SER A 46 -25.09 17.48 13.58
C SER A 46 -24.13 17.97 14.67
N ALA A 47 -24.04 17.20 15.76
CA ALA A 47 -23.15 17.47 16.87
C ALA A 47 -21.68 17.06 16.62
N THR A 48 -21.42 16.19 15.65
CA THR A 48 -20.12 15.51 15.48
C THR A 48 -19.47 15.81 14.12
N ALA A 49 -19.91 15.14 13.06
CA ALA A 49 -19.26 15.19 11.75
C ALA A 49 -19.68 16.39 10.90
N GLU A 50 -20.85 16.98 11.13
CA GLU A 50 -21.32 18.14 10.35
C GLU A 50 -20.33 19.33 10.38
N PRO A 51 -19.78 19.76 11.54
CA PRO A 51 -18.76 20.81 11.59
C PRO A 51 -17.46 20.49 10.83
N LEU A 52 -17.19 19.22 10.54
CA LEU A 52 -16.00 18.81 9.77
C LEU A 52 -16.18 19.07 8.28
N ILE A 53 -17.41 19.16 7.78
CA ILE A 53 -17.69 19.36 6.34
C ILE A 53 -17.09 20.68 5.84
N ASP A 54 -17.31 21.78 6.58
CA ASP A 54 -16.72 23.09 6.22
C ASP A 54 -15.19 23.06 6.30
N SER A 55 -14.65 22.32 7.26
CA SER A 55 -13.21 22.17 7.41
C SER A 55 -12.60 21.48 6.19
N VAL A 56 -13.25 20.40 5.72
CA VAL A 56 -12.82 19.66 4.51
C VAL A 56 -12.95 20.52 3.26
N LEU A 57 -14.05 21.24 3.09
CA LEU A 57 -14.25 22.17 1.96
C LEU A 57 -13.23 23.33 1.96
N ALA A 58 -12.71 23.69 3.12
CA ALA A 58 -11.65 24.68 3.28
C ALA A 58 -10.22 24.10 3.11
N GLY A 59 -10.09 22.84 2.68
CA GLY A 59 -8.79 22.21 2.44
C GLY A 59 -8.13 21.58 3.65
N LEU A 60 -8.85 21.32 4.73
CA LEU A 60 -8.30 20.64 5.91
C LEU A 60 -8.50 19.13 5.81
N ASN A 61 -7.56 18.39 6.39
CA ASN A 61 -7.75 16.97 6.66
C ASN A 61 -8.64 16.81 7.90
N CYS A 62 -9.64 15.96 7.83
CA CYS A 62 -10.52 15.61 8.92
C CYS A 62 -10.65 14.10 9.06
N SER A 63 -10.88 13.62 10.28
CA SER A 63 -11.15 12.21 10.52
C SER A 63 -12.26 12.03 11.56
N VAL A 64 -13.16 11.09 11.31
CA VAL A 64 -14.09 10.58 12.32
C VAL A 64 -13.89 9.08 12.42
N PHE A 65 -13.75 8.56 13.64
CA PHE A 65 -13.67 7.11 13.83
C PHE A 65 -14.53 6.63 14.98
N ALA A 66 -15.22 5.51 14.78
CA ALA A 66 -16.01 4.84 15.78
C ALA A 66 -15.18 3.75 16.48
N TYR A 67 -15.21 3.72 17.81
CA TYR A 67 -14.46 2.79 18.64
C TYR A 67 -15.33 2.22 19.77
N GLY A 68 -15.17 0.94 20.08
CA GLY A 68 -15.95 0.25 21.10
C GLY A 68 -16.01 -1.26 20.86
N ALA A 69 -16.61 -1.98 21.80
CA ALA A 69 -16.79 -3.43 21.68
C ALA A 69 -17.76 -3.80 20.54
N THR A 70 -17.70 -5.04 20.08
CA THR A 70 -18.71 -5.60 19.17
C THR A 70 -20.09 -5.53 19.80
N GLY A 71 -21.08 -5.13 18.99
CA GLY A 71 -22.44 -4.90 19.46
C GLY A 71 -22.69 -3.55 20.15
N ALA A 72 -21.66 -2.74 20.41
CA ALA A 72 -21.83 -1.41 21.02
C ALA A 72 -22.41 -0.33 20.07
N GLY A 73 -22.56 -0.64 18.78
CA GLY A 73 -23.22 0.24 17.80
C GLY A 73 -22.29 0.99 16.83
N LYS A 74 -20.99 0.64 16.73
CA LYS A 74 -20.03 1.31 15.81
C LYS A 74 -20.54 1.40 14.36
N THR A 75 -20.85 0.27 13.76
CA THR A 75 -21.34 0.19 12.38
C THR A 75 -22.72 0.87 12.22
N PHE A 76 -23.58 0.81 13.25
CA PHE A 76 -24.85 1.53 13.24
C PHE A 76 -24.64 3.05 13.27
N THR A 77 -23.67 3.55 14.02
CA THR A 77 -23.32 4.98 14.01
C THR A 77 -22.67 5.40 12.70
N MET A 78 -21.74 4.61 12.17
CA MET A 78 -20.98 5.00 10.97
C MET A 78 -21.77 4.81 9.68
N ILE A 79 -22.37 3.64 9.48
CA ILE A 79 -23.11 3.29 8.25
C ILE A 79 -24.62 3.47 8.47
N GLY A 80 -25.13 2.98 9.59
CA GLY A 80 -26.56 3.01 9.92
C GLY A 80 -27.39 2.02 9.12
N THR A 81 -28.69 2.29 9.07
CA THR A 81 -29.67 1.50 8.31
C THR A 81 -30.33 2.38 7.25
N PRO A 82 -31.05 1.80 6.26
CA PRO A 82 -31.81 2.62 5.31
C PRO A 82 -32.83 3.55 5.96
N ALA A 83 -33.44 3.12 7.08
CA ALA A 83 -34.39 3.93 7.85
C ALA A 83 -33.69 4.99 8.72
N GLU A 84 -32.49 4.68 9.20
CA GLU A 84 -31.69 5.58 10.04
C GLU A 84 -30.24 5.64 9.53
N PRO A 85 -29.98 6.49 8.52
CA PRO A 85 -28.65 6.59 7.93
C PRO A 85 -27.61 7.08 8.94
N GLY A 86 -26.43 6.48 8.91
CA GLY A 86 -25.32 6.81 9.80
C GLY A 86 -24.53 8.05 9.35
N VAL A 87 -23.43 8.29 10.07
CA VAL A 87 -22.54 9.43 9.88
C VAL A 87 -21.95 9.49 8.48
N MET A 88 -21.55 8.36 7.89
CA MET A 88 -20.96 8.32 6.53
C MET A 88 -21.93 8.85 5.48
N PHE A 89 -23.16 8.33 5.47
CA PHE A 89 -24.23 8.80 4.57
C PHE A 89 -24.45 10.30 4.73
N ARG A 90 -24.70 10.74 5.97
CA ARG A 90 -25.08 12.12 6.26
C ARG A 90 -23.97 13.10 5.93
N THR A 91 -22.72 12.70 6.15
CA THR A 91 -21.56 13.54 5.83
C THR A 91 -21.39 13.72 4.33
N VAL A 92 -21.53 12.65 3.53
CA VAL A 92 -21.49 12.74 2.07
C VAL A 92 -22.66 13.57 1.55
N ALA A 93 -23.88 13.33 2.05
CA ALA A 93 -25.05 14.13 1.67
C ALA A 93 -24.86 15.63 1.98
N GLY A 94 -24.36 15.94 3.17
CA GLY A 94 -24.04 17.31 3.58
C GLY A 94 -22.92 17.94 2.74
N LEU A 95 -21.90 17.17 2.36
CA LEU A 95 -20.83 17.63 1.48
C LEU A 95 -21.39 18.04 0.11
N PHE A 96 -22.16 17.16 -0.55
CA PHE A 96 -22.78 17.44 -1.85
C PHE A 96 -23.81 18.57 -1.79
N ALA A 97 -24.54 18.71 -0.69
CA ALA A 97 -25.47 19.82 -0.50
C ALA A 97 -24.74 21.17 -0.42
N ARG A 98 -23.55 21.21 0.19
CA ARG A 98 -22.71 22.42 0.30
C ARG A 98 -21.84 22.66 -0.94
N SER A 99 -21.66 21.66 -1.80
CA SER A 99 -20.88 21.76 -3.06
C SER A 99 -21.75 21.85 -4.34
N ALA A 100 -23.06 22.06 -4.21
CA ALA A 100 -24.00 22.02 -5.33
C ALA A 100 -23.70 23.02 -6.47
N PRO A 101 -24.06 22.70 -7.73
CA PRO A 101 -23.65 23.46 -8.91
C PRO A 101 -24.37 24.81 -8.93
N GLY A 102 -23.60 25.90 -8.75
CA GLY A 102 -24.13 27.27 -8.79
C GLY A 102 -23.37 28.29 -7.95
N GLN A 103 -22.60 27.84 -6.95
CA GLN A 103 -21.80 28.74 -6.10
C GLN A 103 -20.27 28.56 -6.24
N ASP A 104 -19.80 27.44 -6.77
CA ASP A 104 -18.37 27.09 -6.71
C ASP A 104 -17.93 26.22 -7.92
N HIS A 105 -17.65 26.88 -9.04
CA HIS A 105 -17.17 26.22 -10.25
C HIS A 105 -15.71 25.75 -10.06
N GLY A 106 -15.52 24.58 -9.45
CA GLY A 106 -14.17 24.02 -9.23
C GLY A 106 -14.06 22.88 -8.22
N VAL A 107 -15.17 22.39 -7.65
CA VAL A 107 -15.14 21.31 -6.65
C VAL A 107 -15.25 19.93 -7.31
N SER A 108 -14.27 19.05 -7.07
CA SER A 108 -14.31 17.63 -7.44
C SER A 108 -14.21 16.75 -6.19
N VAL A 109 -15.04 15.70 -6.15
CA VAL A 109 -15.12 14.77 -5.03
C VAL A 109 -14.73 13.37 -5.49
N ALA A 110 -13.70 12.80 -4.87
CA ALA A 110 -13.26 11.43 -5.10
C ALA A 110 -13.43 10.60 -3.82
N CYS A 111 -13.84 9.34 -3.97
CA CYS A 111 -14.05 8.44 -2.85
C CYS A 111 -13.22 7.16 -2.99
N SER A 112 -12.71 6.64 -1.88
CA SER A 112 -12.09 5.33 -1.80
C SER A 112 -12.60 4.57 -0.58
N PHE A 113 -12.67 3.24 -0.66
CA PHE A 113 -13.18 2.41 0.43
C PHE A 113 -12.31 1.18 0.62
N VAL A 114 -11.74 1.03 1.82
CA VAL A 114 -10.70 0.05 2.10
C VAL A 114 -11.02 -0.74 3.36
N GLU A 115 -10.76 -2.03 3.32
CA GLU A 115 -10.78 -2.91 4.48
C GLU A 115 -9.35 -3.18 4.96
N VAL A 116 -9.14 -3.14 6.28
CA VAL A 116 -7.96 -3.68 6.94
C VAL A 116 -8.38 -4.93 7.72
N TYR A 117 -8.03 -6.10 7.21
CA TYR A 117 -8.33 -7.38 7.84
C TYR A 117 -7.06 -8.23 7.91
N ASN A 118 -6.75 -8.75 9.09
CA ASN A 118 -5.57 -9.59 9.31
C ASN A 118 -4.25 -8.99 8.77
N GLU A 119 -4.08 -7.66 8.93
CA GLU A 119 -2.92 -6.91 8.40
C GLU A 119 -2.76 -6.97 6.87
N VAL A 120 -3.83 -7.32 6.16
CA VAL A 120 -3.98 -7.20 4.72
C VAL A 120 -4.92 -6.04 4.42
N LEU A 121 -4.55 -5.25 3.41
CA LEU A 121 -5.35 -4.13 2.93
C LEU A 121 -6.06 -4.57 1.65
N ARG A 122 -7.37 -4.40 1.62
CA ARG A 122 -8.23 -4.79 0.50
C ARG A 122 -9.06 -3.61 0.03
N ASP A 123 -9.18 -3.47 -1.28
CA ASP A 123 -10.02 -2.46 -1.90
C ASP A 123 -11.48 -2.95 -1.94
N LEU A 124 -12.36 -2.28 -1.20
CA LEU A 124 -13.80 -2.56 -1.20
C LEU A 124 -14.54 -1.84 -2.35
N GLY A 125 -13.91 -0.86 -2.99
CA GLY A 125 -14.49 -0.05 -4.07
C GLY A 125 -14.26 -0.59 -5.48
N SER A 126 -13.24 -1.44 -5.67
CA SER A 126 -12.95 -2.08 -6.97
C SER A 126 -14.16 -2.84 -7.53
N ARG A 127 -14.60 -2.54 -8.75
CA ARG A 127 -15.75 -3.22 -9.39
C ARG A 127 -15.41 -4.60 -9.93
N ASP A 128 -14.14 -4.81 -10.27
CA ASP A 128 -13.68 -5.99 -11.00
C ASP A 128 -13.30 -7.16 -10.09
N GLY A 129 -13.53 -7.04 -8.78
CA GLY A 129 -13.15 -8.08 -7.82
C GLY A 129 -11.64 -8.35 -7.81
N ARG A 130 -10.82 -7.45 -8.37
CA ARG A 130 -9.35 -7.51 -8.26
C ARG A 130 -9.01 -7.43 -6.78
N GLU A 131 -8.74 -8.60 -6.18
CA GLU A 131 -8.13 -8.77 -4.86
C GLU A 131 -6.65 -8.35 -4.92
N GLY A 132 -6.36 -7.15 -5.43
CA GLY A 132 -5.04 -6.57 -5.37
C GLY A 132 -4.73 -6.24 -3.92
N MET A 133 -3.69 -6.87 -3.36
CA MET A 133 -3.15 -6.43 -2.07
C MET A 133 -2.69 -4.97 -2.22
N LEU A 134 -3.28 -4.08 -1.42
CA LEU A 134 -2.88 -2.67 -1.41
C LEU A 134 -1.59 -2.51 -0.61
N ASP A 135 -0.68 -1.70 -1.14
CA ASP A 135 0.57 -1.35 -0.48
C ASP A 135 0.47 0.02 0.18
N LEU A 136 0.82 0.08 1.46
CA LEU A 136 0.86 1.32 2.22
C LEU A 136 2.23 1.99 2.11
N ARG A 137 2.26 3.13 1.42
CA ARG A 137 3.44 3.97 1.21
C ARG A 137 3.33 5.23 2.09
N GLU A 138 4.47 5.84 2.39
CA GLU A 138 4.54 7.10 3.14
C GLU A 138 5.30 8.10 2.29
N ASP A 139 4.65 9.21 1.98
CA ASP A 139 5.24 10.34 1.28
C ASP A 139 5.51 11.47 2.29
N PRO A 140 6.68 12.14 2.25
CA PRO A 140 7.02 13.19 3.22
C PRO A 140 6.06 14.39 3.23
N MET A 141 5.40 14.68 2.10
CA MET A 141 4.55 15.86 1.93
C MET A 141 3.07 15.52 2.09
N THR A 142 2.63 14.40 1.53
CA THR A 142 1.22 13.99 1.46
C THR A 142 0.82 12.98 2.56
N GLY A 143 1.80 12.42 3.28
CA GLY A 143 1.58 11.48 4.36
C GLY A 143 1.39 10.02 3.89
N PRO A 144 0.77 9.14 4.68
CA PRO A 144 0.47 7.78 4.29
C PRO A 144 -0.53 7.73 3.12
N SER A 145 -0.17 6.99 2.06
CA SER A 145 -0.97 6.78 0.86
C SER A 145 -1.04 5.30 0.49
N LEU A 146 -2.17 4.89 -0.09
CA LEU A 146 -2.40 3.52 -0.52
C LEU A 146 -2.12 3.40 -2.02
N ALA A 147 -1.08 2.67 -2.39
CA ALA A 147 -0.78 2.39 -3.78
C ALA A 147 -1.74 1.33 -4.33
N GLY A 148 -2.34 1.62 -5.47
CA GLY A 148 -3.28 0.73 -6.15
C GLY A 148 -4.73 0.79 -5.65
N VAL A 149 -5.06 1.72 -4.74
CA VAL A 149 -6.45 1.92 -4.31
C VAL A 149 -7.28 2.54 -5.43
N THR A 150 -8.49 2.04 -5.64
CA THR A 150 -9.44 2.61 -6.59
C THR A 150 -10.01 3.90 -6.02
N GLU A 151 -9.74 5.03 -6.69
CA GLU A 151 -10.39 6.31 -6.42
C GLU A 151 -11.52 6.54 -7.43
N ILE A 152 -12.76 6.62 -6.95
CA ILE A 152 -13.95 6.79 -7.78
C ILE A 152 -14.38 8.26 -7.70
N GLN A 153 -14.42 8.93 -8.85
CA GLN A 153 -14.96 10.29 -8.96
C GLN A 153 -16.48 10.23 -8.79
N ALA A 154 -16.97 10.87 -7.73
CA ALA A 154 -18.37 10.87 -7.37
C ALA A 154 -19.07 12.13 -7.88
N GLN A 155 -20.12 11.95 -8.68
CA GLN A 155 -20.91 13.06 -9.24
C GLN A 155 -22.21 13.30 -8.47
N SER A 156 -22.62 12.33 -7.64
CA SER A 156 -23.84 12.43 -6.84
C SER A 156 -23.72 11.64 -5.55
N VAL A 157 -24.54 12.00 -4.57
CA VAL A 157 -24.72 11.24 -3.32
C VAL A 157 -25.11 9.80 -3.61
N GLN A 158 -25.96 9.57 -4.62
CA GLN A 158 -26.44 8.23 -4.97
C GLN A 158 -25.31 7.27 -5.37
N GLN A 159 -24.34 7.75 -6.16
CA GLN A 159 -23.18 6.93 -6.56
C GLN A 159 -22.31 6.54 -5.36
N VAL A 160 -22.09 7.47 -4.42
CA VAL A 160 -21.33 7.17 -3.20
C VAL A 160 -22.09 6.17 -2.33
N MET A 161 -23.42 6.25 -2.32
CA MET A 161 -24.25 5.33 -1.56
C MET A 161 -24.24 3.91 -2.11
N GLU A 162 -24.29 3.76 -3.43
CA GLU A 162 -24.12 2.48 -4.08
C GLU A 162 -22.73 1.88 -3.77
N LEU A 163 -21.68 2.71 -3.79
CA LEU A 163 -20.32 2.30 -3.43
C LEU A 163 -20.23 1.79 -1.98
N LEU A 164 -20.81 2.54 -1.02
CA LEU A 164 -20.82 2.13 0.39
C LEU A 164 -21.60 0.83 0.61
N GLN A 165 -22.75 0.67 -0.05
CA GLN A 165 -23.56 -0.55 0.04
C GLN A 165 -22.84 -1.76 -0.55
N GLN A 166 -22.28 -1.63 -1.75
CA GLN A 166 -21.54 -2.71 -2.41
C GLN A 166 -20.27 -3.08 -1.64
N GLY A 167 -19.49 -2.09 -1.19
CA GLY A 167 -18.30 -2.33 -0.39
C GLY A 167 -18.62 -3.00 0.96
N ASN A 168 -19.72 -2.60 1.61
CA ASN A 168 -20.15 -3.25 2.85
C ASN A 168 -20.67 -4.68 2.62
N GLN A 169 -21.36 -4.94 1.49
CA GLN A 169 -21.73 -6.31 1.12
C GLN A 169 -20.49 -7.19 0.95
N ARG A 170 -19.47 -6.72 0.21
CA ARG A 170 -18.19 -7.43 0.04
C ARG A 170 -17.48 -7.69 1.37
N ARG A 171 -17.49 -6.71 2.27
CA ARG A 171 -16.99 -6.84 3.64
C ARG A 171 -17.69 -7.96 4.42
N THR A 172 -18.96 -8.24 4.14
CA THR A 172 -19.76 -9.25 4.87
C THR A 172 -19.78 -10.65 4.24
N THR A 173 -19.42 -10.83 2.97
CA THR A 173 -19.65 -12.07 2.20
C THR A 173 -18.48 -13.05 2.12
N GLU A 174 -17.41 -12.90 2.93
CA GLU A 174 -16.27 -13.84 2.87
C GLU A 174 -16.64 -15.29 3.26
N PRO A 175 -16.06 -16.31 2.58
CA PRO A 175 -16.47 -17.72 2.65
C PRO A 175 -15.89 -18.47 3.86
N THR A 176 -15.86 -17.85 5.05
CA THR A 176 -15.58 -18.58 6.30
C THR A 176 -16.86 -18.78 7.08
N ALA A 177 -17.30 -20.03 7.13
CA ALA A 177 -18.52 -20.45 7.81
C ALA A 177 -18.68 -19.81 9.21
N MET A 178 -19.80 -19.10 9.39
CA MET A 178 -20.39 -18.64 10.66
C MET A 178 -19.88 -17.34 11.34
N ASN A 179 -19.33 -16.33 10.65
CA ASN A 179 -18.95 -15.07 11.32
C ASN A 179 -19.61 -13.80 10.74
N VAL A 180 -19.90 -12.85 11.65
CA VAL A 180 -20.19 -11.46 11.34
C VAL A 180 -18.84 -10.73 11.11
N THR A 181 -18.36 -10.71 9.87
CA THR A 181 -17.02 -10.21 9.49
C THR A 181 -16.75 -8.76 9.90
N SER A 182 -17.78 -7.91 10.00
CA SER A 182 -17.63 -6.50 10.42
C SER A 182 -17.07 -6.31 11.84
N SER A 183 -17.19 -7.32 12.72
CA SER A 183 -16.60 -7.28 14.07
C SER A 183 -15.08 -7.43 14.09
N ARG A 184 -14.50 -7.93 12.99
CA ARG A 184 -13.12 -8.42 12.91
C ARG A 184 -12.24 -7.66 11.93
N SER A 185 -12.82 -6.85 11.05
CA SER A 185 -12.08 -5.99 10.13
C SER A 185 -12.34 -4.51 10.41
N HIS A 186 -11.37 -3.67 10.07
CA HIS A 186 -11.54 -2.21 10.09
C HIS A 186 -11.96 -1.75 8.70
N ALA A 187 -12.94 -0.86 8.61
CA ALA A 187 -13.32 -0.23 7.35
C ALA A 187 -12.93 1.24 7.37
N VAL A 188 -12.27 1.69 6.30
CA VAL A 188 -11.79 3.06 6.12
C VAL A 188 -12.38 3.60 4.83
N PHE A 189 -13.33 4.51 4.96
CA PHE A 189 -13.91 5.23 3.84
C PHE A 189 -13.31 6.63 3.77
N GLN A 190 -12.69 6.97 2.64
CA GLN A 190 -12.05 8.27 2.46
C GLN A 190 -12.75 9.07 1.37
N VAL A 191 -12.94 10.36 1.64
CA VAL A 191 -13.47 11.32 0.68
C VAL A 191 -12.43 12.41 0.50
N ARG A 192 -11.91 12.54 -0.71
CA ARG A 192 -10.99 13.60 -1.13
C ARG A 192 -11.80 14.66 -1.85
N VAL A 193 -11.63 15.91 -1.44
CA VAL A 193 -12.34 17.06 -2.00
C VAL A 193 -11.30 18.03 -2.51
N GLU A 194 -11.25 18.23 -3.82
CA GLU A 194 -10.40 19.25 -4.42
C GLU A 194 -11.25 20.43 -4.83
N ARG A 195 -10.82 21.63 -4.47
CA ARG A 195 -11.45 22.87 -4.91
C ARG A 195 -10.40 23.69 -5.64
N ARG A 196 -10.61 23.92 -6.93
CA ARG A 196 -9.80 24.86 -7.71
C ARG A 196 -10.39 26.25 -7.58
N ASP A 197 -9.53 27.24 -7.36
CA ASP A 197 -9.94 28.63 -7.36
C ASP A 197 -9.92 29.14 -8.82
N PRO A 198 -11.07 29.49 -9.42
CA PRO A 198 -11.09 30.01 -10.78
C PRO A 198 -10.41 31.39 -10.93
N LYS A 199 -10.10 32.09 -9.83
CA LYS A 199 -9.44 33.40 -9.84
C LYS A 199 -7.93 33.34 -9.61
N ALA A 200 -7.41 32.23 -9.08
CA ALA A 200 -5.98 32.00 -8.95
C ALA A 200 -5.51 31.11 -10.10
N GLU A 201 -4.55 31.54 -10.91
CA GLU A 201 -4.01 30.73 -12.02
C GLU A 201 -3.47 29.38 -11.50
N GLY A 202 -4.31 28.34 -11.49
CA GLY A 202 -3.99 26.97 -11.05
C GLY A 202 -3.87 26.76 -9.53
N GLY A 203 -4.27 27.73 -8.71
CA GLY A 203 -4.34 27.59 -7.25
C GLY A 203 -5.59 26.84 -6.79
N GLY A 204 -5.51 26.18 -5.64
CA GLY A 204 -6.66 25.49 -5.04
C GLY A 204 -6.40 24.93 -3.65
N THR A 205 -7.33 24.14 -3.14
CA THR A 205 -7.24 23.45 -1.85
C THR A 205 -7.63 21.98 -1.97
N VAL A 206 -7.01 21.12 -1.17
CA VAL A 206 -7.38 19.69 -1.05
C VAL A 206 -7.77 19.36 0.38
N GLY A 207 -9.04 19.00 0.59
CA GLY A 207 -9.52 18.41 1.83
C GLY A 207 -9.53 16.89 1.75
N LYS A 208 -9.24 16.22 2.87
CA LYS A 208 -9.34 14.76 3.01
C LYS A 208 -10.17 14.43 4.23
N LEU A 209 -11.30 13.75 4.06
CA LEU A 209 -12.13 13.24 5.14
C LEU A 209 -11.96 11.72 5.24
N SER A 210 -11.50 11.23 6.39
CA SER A 210 -11.39 9.78 6.67
C SER A 210 -12.43 9.35 7.70
N MET A 211 -13.38 8.53 7.29
CA MET A 211 -14.45 7.98 8.14
C MET A 211 -14.19 6.50 8.39
N ILE A 212 -13.96 6.13 9.65
CA ILE A 212 -13.42 4.82 10.02
C ILE A 212 -14.35 4.06 10.97
N ASP A 213 -14.69 2.83 10.61
CA ASP A 213 -15.40 1.86 11.47
C ASP A 213 -14.40 0.79 11.92
N LEU A 214 -13.94 0.89 13.17
CA LEU A 214 -12.94 -0.01 13.72
C LEU A 214 -13.54 -1.37 14.08
N ALA A 215 -12.70 -2.40 14.13
CA ALA A 215 -13.06 -3.72 14.67
C ALA A 215 -13.44 -3.63 16.16
N GLY A 216 -14.03 -4.70 16.70
CA GLY A 216 -14.38 -4.83 18.11
C GLY A 216 -13.17 -4.69 19.05
N SER A 217 -13.31 -3.87 20.10
CA SER A 217 -12.24 -3.65 21.10
C SER A 217 -12.19 -4.68 22.22
N GLU A 218 -13.08 -5.67 22.22
CA GLU A 218 -13.11 -6.76 23.20
C GLU A 218 -11.87 -7.67 23.11
N ARG A 219 -11.53 -8.34 24.22
CA ARG A 219 -10.33 -9.18 24.27
C ARG A 219 -10.58 -10.54 23.64
N ALA A 220 -9.65 -11.03 22.81
CA ALA A 220 -9.72 -12.39 22.24
C ALA A 220 -9.84 -13.51 23.28
N SER A 221 -9.35 -13.32 24.51
CA SER A 221 -9.48 -14.31 25.59
C SER A 221 -10.94 -14.57 26.02
N GLN A 222 -11.86 -13.68 25.67
CA GLN A 222 -13.31 -13.86 25.90
C GLN A 222 -14.01 -14.55 24.73
N THR A 223 -13.32 -14.72 23.60
CA THR A 223 -13.85 -15.43 22.43
C THR A 223 -13.42 -16.89 22.52
N HIS A 224 -14.37 -17.84 22.49
CA HIS A 224 -14.09 -19.28 22.45
C HIS A 224 -13.52 -19.72 21.08
N ASN A 225 -12.39 -19.14 20.68
CA ASN A 225 -11.75 -19.36 19.39
C ASN A 225 -10.58 -20.34 19.54
N SER A 226 -10.58 -21.41 18.73
CA SER A 226 -9.51 -22.43 18.66
C SER A 226 -8.88 -22.48 17.26
N GLY A 227 -7.60 -22.86 17.17
CA GLY A 227 -6.90 -23.07 15.89
C GLY A 227 -6.60 -21.78 15.11
N LEU A 228 -6.82 -21.77 13.79
CA LEU A 228 -6.57 -20.61 12.90
C LEU A 228 -7.29 -19.33 13.34
N ARG A 229 -8.45 -19.45 14.01
CA ARG A 229 -9.21 -18.31 14.56
C ARG A 229 -8.52 -17.62 15.73
N LEU A 230 -7.65 -18.34 16.45
CA LEU A 230 -6.84 -17.74 17.52
C LEU A 230 -5.73 -16.85 16.93
N LEU A 231 -5.09 -17.30 15.83
CA LEU A 231 -4.09 -16.53 15.09
C LEU A 231 -4.71 -15.28 14.43
N GLU A 232 -5.88 -15.43 13.82
CA GLU A 232 -6.68 -14.32 13.28
C GLU A 232 -7.03 -13.29 14.38
N GLY A 233 -7.58 -13.76 15.51
CA GLY A 233 -7.90 -12.91 16.66
C GLY A 233 -6.67 -12.19 17.24
N ALA A 234 -5.50 -12.83 17.21
CA ALA A 234 -4.25 -12.22 17.64
C ALA A 234 -3.85 -11.03 16.74
N ASN A 235 -3.98 -11.17 15.41
CA ASN A 235 -3.66 -10.09 14.47
C ASN A 235 -4.67 -8.94 14.50
N ILE A 236 -5.96 -9.23 14.70
CA ILE A 236 -6.98 -8.18 14.90
C ILE A 236 -6.66 -7.38 16.15
N ASN A 237 -6.35 -8.06 17.26
CA ASN A 237 -5.93 -7.40 18.49
C ASN A 237 -4.59 -6.67 18.35
N ARG A 238 -3.68 -7.15 17.50
CA ARG A 238 -2.42 -6.44 17.20
C ARG A 238 -2.70 -5.03 16.69
N SER A 239 -3.62 -4.89 15.74
CA SER A 239 -3.94 -3.58 15.16
C SER A 239 -4.54 -2.60 16.17
N LEU A 240 -5.44 -3.05 17.05
CA LEU A 240 -6.07 -2.23 18.09
C LEU A 240 -5.14 -1.97 19.29
N LEU A 241 -4.28 -2.93 19.64
CA LEU A 241 -3.24 -2.75 20.66
C LEU A 241 -2.22 -1.70 20.20
N ALA A 242 -1.76 -1.80 18.95
CA ALA A 242 -0.90 -0.79 18.34
C ALA A 242 -1.56 0.60 18.36
N LEU A 243 -2.86 0.68 18.04
CA LEU A 243 -3.63 1.92 18.14
C LEU A 243 -3.62 2.46 19.57
N GLY A 244 -3.82 1.59 20.56
CA GLY A 244 -3.75 1.96 21.97
C GLY A 244 -2.38 2.47 22.42
N ASN A 245 -1.32 1.84 21.94
CA ASN A 245 0.05 2.28 22.21
C ASN A 245 0.32 3.65 21.58
N CYS A 246 -0.14 3.89 20.35
CA CYS A 246 -0.03 5.19 19.69
C CYS A 246 -0.76 6.28 20.48
N ILE A 247 -2.00 6.03 20.89
CA ILE A 247 -2.80 6.99 21.66
C ILE A 247 -2.16 7.28 23.03
N ASN A 248 -1.66 6.26 23.72
CA ASN A 248 -0.97 6.45 25.00
C ASN A 248 0.30 7.30 24.82
N ALA A 249 1.10 7.02 23.79
CA ALA A 249 2.32 7.77 23.50
C ALA A 249 2.04 9.22 23.11
N LEU A 250 1.01 9.46 22.29
CA LEU A 250 0.60 10.81 21.89
C LEU A 250 0.02 11.60 23.07
N ALA A 251 -0.83 10.97 23.89
CA ALA A 251 -1.43 11.61 25.05
C ALA A 251 -0.39 11.96 26.14
N SER A 252 0.71 11.20 26.23
CA SER A 252 1.82 11.49 27.14
C SER A 252 2.86 12.46 26.57
N GLY A 253 2.73 12.86 25.30
CA GLY A 253 3.73 13.71 24.63
C GLY A 253 5.07 13.01 24.41
N SER A 254 5.07 11.68 24.24
CA SER A 254 6.26 10.90 23.90
C SER A 254 6.86 11.36 22.57
N GLY A 255 8.19 11.48 22.52
CA GLY A 255 8.91 11.80 21.27
C GLY A 255 8.87 10.68 20.22
N PHE A 256 8.64 9.44 20.64
CA PHE A 256 8.45 8.30 19.74
C PHE A 256 7.04 7.73 19.84
N VAL A 257 6.38 7.58 18.69
CA VAL A 257 5.05 7.00 18.56
C VAL A 257 5.12 5.80 17.60
N PRO A 258 4.74 4.59 18.03
CA PRO A 258 4.97 3.36 17.28
C PRO A 258 3.91 3.12 16.18
N PHE A 259 3.75 4.09 15.28
CA PHE A 259 2.78 3.98 14.17
C PHE A 259 3.05 2.81 13.23
N ARG A 260 4.26 2.23 13.25
CA ARG A 260 4.64 1.13 12.35
C ARG A 260 4.22 -0.26 12.83
N ASP A 261 3.69 -0.37 14.05
CA ASP A 261 3.32 -1.66 14.66
C ASP A 261 2.11 -2.32 13.99
N SER A 262 1.30 -1.56 13.24
CA SER A 262 0.20 -2.10 12.42
C SER A 262 -0.05 -1.28 11.16
N LYS A 263 -0.58 -1.92 10.11
CA LYS A 263 -0.99 -1.18 8.89
C LYS A 263 -2.08 -0.14 9.18
N LEU A 264 -2.98 -0.44 10.13
CA LEU A 264 -4.01 0.49 10.59
C LEU A 264 -3.39 1.76 11.18
N THR A 265 -2.44 1.64 12.11
CA THR A 265 -1.83 2.81 12.76
C THR A 265 -0.98 3.63 11.80
N ARG A 266 -0.33 2.99 10.82
CA ARG A 266 0.35 3.70 9.73
C ARG A 266 -0.65 4.49 8.86
N LEU A 267 -1.79 3.90 8.52
CA LEU A 267 -2.84 4.57 7.74
C LEU A 267 -3.48 5.74 8.52
N LEU A 268 -3.61 5.59 9.84
CA LEU A 268 -4.18 6.61 10.74
C LEU A 268 -3.16 7.59 11.33
N LYS A 269 -1.89 7.54 10.89
CA LYS A 269 -0.80 8.37 11.42
C LYS A 269 -1.17 9.86 11.41
N ASP A 270 -1.64 10.35 10.26
CA ASP A 270 -2.09 11.74 10.11
C ASP A 270 -3.30 12.05 11.00
N SER A 271 -4.22 11.09 11.12
CA SER A 271 -5.46 11.26 11.89
C SER A 271 -5.20 11.36 13.39
N LEU A 272 -4.18 10.70 13.93
CA LEU A 272 -3.98 10.68 15.38
C LEU A 272 -3.02 11.77 15.86
N GLY A 273 -1.94 12.02 15.13
CA GLY A 273 -0.88 12.93 15.58
C GLY A 273 -0.34 13.87 14.51
N GLY A 274 -0.94 13.89 13.31
CA GLY A 274 -0.49 14.71 12.18
C GLY A 274 -1.42 15.88 11.89
N ASN A 275 -1.33 16.35 10.64
CA ASN A 275 -2.20 17.40 10.11
C ASN A 275 -3.60 16.83 9.86
N CYS A 276 -4.43 16.74 10.90
CA CYS A 276 -5.82 16.30 10.79
C CYS A 276 -6.67 16.78 11.97
N ARG A 277 -7.89 17.24 11.68
CA ARG A 277 -8.92 17.50 12.70
C ARG A 277 -9.68 16.21 12.98
N THR A 278 -9.51 15.67 14.17
CA THR A 278 -9.95 14.31 14.47
C THR A 278 -11.03 14.26 15.53
N MET A 279 -11.99 13.38 15.30
CA MET A 279 -13.10 13.14 16.19
C MET A 279 -13.27 11.64 16.44
N MET A 280 -13.25 11.27 17.71
CA MET A 280 -13.50 9.90 18.17
C MET A 280 -14.94 9.78 18.66
N ILE A 281 -15.69 8.81 18.14
CA ILE A 281 -16.99 8.41 18.67
C ILE A 281 -16.81 7.11 19.46
N ALA A 282 -16.95 7.19 20.78
CA ALA A 282 -16.80 6.04 21.67
C ALA A 282 -18.17 5.38 21.93
N ASN A 283 -18.42 4.27 21.24
CA ASN A 283 -19.63 3.47 21.37
C ASN A 283 -19.53 2.53 22.58
N ILE A 284 -20.52 2.57 23.47
CA ILE A 284 -20.55 1.76 24.69
C ILE A 284 -21.87 1.01 24.83
N SER A 285 -21.86 -0.08 25.61
CA SER A 285 -23.07 -0.85 25.93
C SER A 285 -23.56 -0.49 27.33
N PRO A 286 -24.86 -0.21 27.54
CA PRO A 286 -25.41 0.04 28.87
C PRO A 286 -25.58 -1.26 29.68
N SER A 287 -25.33 -2.44 29.08
CA SER A 287 -25.50 -3.73 29.76
C SER A 287 -24.40 -3.96 30.81
N HIS A 288 -24.82 -4.45 31.98
CA HIS A 288 -23.90 -4.86 33.04
C HIS A 288 -22.95 -5.99 32.59
N LEU A 289 -23.37 -6.83 31.63
CA LEU A 289 -22.54 -7.90 31.06
C LEU A 289 -21.32 -7.36 30.30
N SER A 290 -21.42 -6.13 29.79
CA SER A 290 -20.38 -5.44 29.03
C SER A 290 -19.66 -4.38 29.86
N TYR A 291 -19.75 -4.43 31.20
CA TYR A 291 -19.18 -3.40 32.08
C TYR A 291 -17.68 -3.20 31.88
N GLU A 292 -16.91 -4.30 31.81
CA GLU A 292 -15.45 -4.22 31.64
C GLU A 292 -15.07 -3.62 30.28
N ASP A 293 -15.77 -4.00 29.21
CA ASP A 293 -15.52 -3.45 27.88
C ASP A 293 -15.87 -1.95 27.82
N THR A 294 -17.03 -1.58 28.37
CA THR A 294 -17.44 -0.18 28.49
C THR A 294 -16.44 0.65 29.29
N LEU A 295 -15.95 0.12 30.41
CA LEU A 295 -14.92 0.77 31.22
C LEU A 295 -13.63 0.97 30.41
N ASN A 296 -13.22 -0.02 29.64
CA ASN A 296 -12.02 0.06 28.81
C ASN A 296 -12.19 1.09 27.68
N THR A 297 -13.33 1.09 27.00
CA THR A 297 -13.67 2.09 25.97
C THR A 297 -13.66 3.51 26.52
N LEU A 298 -14.27 3.75 27.69
CA LEU A 298 -14.30 5.08 28.32
C LEU A 298 -12.91 5.55 28.77
N LYS A 299 -12.10 4.67 29.35
CA LYS A 299 -10.70 4.97 29.68
C LYS A 299 -9.90 5.34 28.43
N TYR A 300 -10.12 4.62 27.34
CA TYR A 300 -9.42 4.83 26.08
C TYR A 300 -9.78 6.19 25.47
N ALA A 301 -11.07 6.51 25.38
CA ALA A 301 -11.56 7.80 24.91
C ALA A 301 -11.05 8.96 25.78
N ASN A 302 -11.01 8.77 27.10
CA ASN A 302 -10.51 9.79 28.02
C ASN A 302 -9.01 10.08 27.83
N ARG A 303 -8.21 9.10 27.40
CA ARG A 303 -6.80 9.31 27.03
C ARG A 303 -6.68 10.01 25.68
N ALA A 304 -7.45 9.56 24.69
CA ALA A 304 -7.44 10.14 23.34
C ALA A 304 -7.78 11.63 23.34
N LYS A 305 -8.68 12.06 24.23
CA LYS A 305 -9.04 13.49 24.43
C LYS A 305 -7.84 14.40 24.73
N ASN A 306 -6.75 13.88 25.29
CA ASN A 306 -5.57 14.67 25.65
C ASN A 306 -4.56 14.84 24.51
N ILE A 307 -4.79 14.20 23.36
CA ILE A 307 -3.91 14.32 22.21
C ILE A 307 -4.07 15.71 21.60
N ARG A 308 -2.95 16.40 21.38
CA ARG A 308 -2.92 17.72 20.73
C ARG A 308 -2.52 17.55 19.27
N VAL A 309 -3.35 18.03 18.36
CA VAL A 309 -3.10 18.03 16.92
C VAL A 309 -2.95 19.46 16.41
N SER A 310 -2.07 19.68 15.44
CA SER A 310 -1.92 20.93 14.72
C SER A 310 -2.44 20.74 13.30
N THR A 311 -3.33 21.63 12.86
CA THR A 311 -3.97 21.50 11.54
C THR A 311 -3.61 22.68 10.65
N SER A 312 -3.35 22.39 9.38
CA SER A 312 -3.00 23.35 8.34
C SER A 312 -3.73 23.02 7.05
N GLN A 313 -4.10 24.04 6.28
CA GLN A 313 -4.77 23.88 4.99
C GLN A 313 -3.80 23.29 3.97
N ASN A 314 -4.26 22.31 3.19
CA ASN A 314 -3.50 21.79 2.07
C ASN A 314 -3.82 22.63 0.83
N LEU A 315 -2.82 23.39 0.37
CA LEU A 315 -2.93 24.24 -0.81
C LEU A 315 -2.40 23.48 -2.04
N ILE A 316 -3.16 23.54 -3.13
CA ILE A 316 -2.68 23.16 -4.47
C ILE A 316 -1.90 24.35 -4.98
N GLN A 317 -0.57 24.20 -5.07
CA GLN A 317 0.25 25.19 -5.74
C GLN A 317 0.31 24.88 -7.24
N PRO A 318 0.04 25.87 -8.11
CA PRO A 318 0.28 25.75 -9.53
C PRO A 318 1.78 25.59 -9.76
N ASP A 319 2.19 24.62 -10.56
CA ASP A 319 3.57 24.35 -11.00
C ASP A 319 4.58 23.77 -10.00
N ASP A 320 4.35 23.79 -8.69
CA ASP A 320 5.41 23.42 -7.75
C ASP A 320 5.64 21.92 -7.64
N HIS A 321 4.64 21.04 -7.76
CA HIS A 321 4.91 19.60 -7.62
C HIS A 321 5.76 19.04 -8.77
N VAL A 322 5.47 19.42 -10.02
CA VAL A 322 6.27 18.96 -11.17
C VAL A 322 7.66 19.58 -11.10
N ARG A 323 7.79 20.88 -10.81
CA ARG A 323 9.09 21.55 -10.68
C ARG A 323 9.89 21.08 -9.47
N GLN A 324 9.26 20.79 -8.33
CA GLN A 324 9.91 20.24 -7.14
C GLN A 324 10.31 18.78 -7.35
N TYR A 325 9.50 17.96 -8.04
CA TYR A 325 9.94 16.62 -8.42
C TYR A 325 11.06 16.68 -9.46
N GLU A 326 11.00 17.58 -10.45
CA GLU A 326 12.08 17.81 -11.41
C GLU A 326 13.36 18.29 -10.71
N HIS A 327 13.25 19.20 -9.74
CA HIS A 327 14.36 19.72 -8.95
C HIS A 327 14.93 18.64 -8.03
N ALA A 328 14.09 17.89 -7.31
CA ALA A 328 14.53 16.78 -6.46
C ALA A 328 15.17 15.66 -7.29
N ILE A 329 14.63 15.35 -8.48
CA ILE A 329 15.22 14.39 -9.42
C ILE A 329 16.56 14.92 -9.93
N SER A 330 16.67 16.22 -10.23
CA SER A 330 17.91 16.88 -10.64
C SER A 330 18.97 16.85 -9.53
N ASP A 331 18.60 17.22 -8.31
CA ASP A 331 19.47 17.21 -7.13
C ASP A 331 19.93 15.79 -6.80
N LEU A 332 19.03 14.80 -6.79
CA LEU A 332 19.38 13.40 -6.56
C LEU A 332 20.28 12.86 -7.66
N ARG A 333 20.10 13.27 -8.91
CA ARG A 333 21.00 12.91 -10.02
C ARG A 333 22.37 13.55 -9.86
N GLN A 334 22.42 14.80 -9.43
CA GLN A 334 23.67 15.54 -9.20
C GLN A 334 24.43 14.99 -7.99
N GLU A 335 23.73 14.66 -6.92
CA GLU A 335 24.27 14.02 -5.73
C GLU A 335 24.76 12.60 -6.04
N ALA A 336 24.01 11.82 -6.81
CA ALA A 336 24.46 10.52 -7.30
C ALA A 336 25.72 10.63 -8.17
N ALA A 337 25.83 11.66 -9.01
CA ALA A 337 27.04 11.93 -9.81
C ALA A 337 28.23 12.36 -8.93
N LEU A 338 28.00 13.24 -7.94
CA LEU A 338 29.01 13.68 -6.98
C LEU A 338 29.51 12.55 -6.10
N LEU A 339 28.62 11.68 -5.61
CA LEU A 339 28.98 10.51 -4.82
C LEU A 339 29.76 9.50 -5.65
N LYS A 340 29.37 9.27 -6.92
CA LYS A 340 30.17 8.46 -7.86
C LYS A 340 31.56 9.07 -8.08
N ALA A 341 31.67 10.38 -8.27
CA ALA A 341 32.96 11.06 -8.45
C ALA A 341 33.82 11.00 -7.18
N LYS A 342 33.23 11.19 -5.98
CA LYS A 342 33.92 11.05 -4.70
C LYS A 342 34.38 9.62 -4.43
N LEU A 343 33.62 8.61 -4.86
CA LEU A 343 34.05 7.20 -4.79
C LEU A 343 35.26 6.94 -5.70
N VAL A 344 35.26 7.47 -6.92
CA VAL A 344 36.41 7.40 -7.85
C VAL A 344 37.62 8.15 -7.29
N GLN A 345 37.41 9.34 -6.72
CA GLN A 345 38.48 10.15 -6.14
C GLN A 345 39.04 9.54 -4.86
N ARG A 346 38.20 8.95 -3.99
CA ARG A 346 38.67 8.16 -2.84
C ARG A 346 39.45 6.94 -3.30
N ALA A 347 38.98 6.22 -4.32
CA ALA A 347 39.75 5.10 -4.89
C ALA A 347 41.12 5.56 -5.40
N ALA A 348 41.21 6.72 -6.07
CA ALA A 348 42.47 7.30 -6.54
C ALA A 348 43.37 7.83 -5.40
N THR A 349 42.79 8.39 -4.33
CA THR A 349 43.54 8.91 -3.18
C THR A 349 44.04 7.76 -2.29
N GLN A 350 43.26 6.69 -2.17
CA GLN A 350 43.67 5.44 -1.51
C GLN A 350 44.83 4.80 -2.29
N GLN A 351 44.75 4.75 -3.63
CA GLN A 351 45.87 4.34 -4.48
C GLN A 351 47.13 5.20 -4.29
N LEU A 352 47.01 6.53 -4.13
CA LEU A 352 48.16 7.40 -3.88
C LEU A 352 48.76 7.25 -2.48
N GLN A 353 47.94 6.98 -1.46
CA GLN A 353 48.41 6.70 -0.10
C GLN A 353 49.05 5.31 0.01
N ASP A 354 48.53 4.33 -0.74
CA ASP A 354 49.13 3.00 -0.87
C ASP A 354 50.49 3.08 -1.62
N LEU A 355 50.61 3.96 -2.64
CA LEU A 355 51.86 4.26 -3.36
C LEU A 355 52.92 4.99 -2.51
N GLU A 356 52.51 5.79 -1.51
CA GLU A 356 53.43 6.47 -0.58
C GLU A 356 53.91 5.53 0.55
N ALA A 357 53.09 4.56 0.95
CA ALA A 357 53.48 3.47 1.86
C ALA A 357 54.41 2.43 1.19
N GLU A 358 54.47 2.40 -0.14
CA GLU A 358 55.28 1.49 -0.96
C GLU A 358 56.78 1.85 -1.11
N LYS A 359 57.27 2.89 -0.44
CA LYS A 359 58.71 3.24 -0.45
C LYS A 359 59.59 2.48 0.53
N GLU A 360 59.02 1.64 1.39
CA GLU A 360 59.80 0.71 2.21
C GLU A 360 59.36 -0.73 1.98
N VAL A 361 60.34 -1.60 1.73
CA VAL A 361 60.26 -3.07 1.58
C VAL A 361 60.02 -3.57 0.15
N GLY A 362 61.12 -3.62 -0.62
CA GLY A 362 61.18 -4.14 -1.99
C GLY A 362 61.17 -5.67 -2.11
N GLY A 363 59.97 -6.27 -2.01
CA GLY A 363 59.77 -7.71 -2.28
C GLY A 363 58.52 -8.09 -3.10
N GLU A 364 57.67 -7.15 -3.52
CA GLU A 364 56.31 -7.45 -3.98
C GLU A 364 56.00 -7.09 -5.46
N THR A 365 56.95 -7.14 -6.38
CA THR A 365 56.65 -6.79 -7.79
C THR A 365 55.87 -7.89 -8.53
N GLU A 366 56.19 -9.17 -8.33
CA GLU A 366 55.52 -10.28 -9.05
C GLU A 366 54.11 -10.62 -8.50
N LEU A 367 53.90 -10.45 -7.20
CA LEU A 367 52.61 -10.69 -6.53
C LEU A 367 51.58 -9.60 -6.83
N LYS A 368 52.03 -8.36 -7.07
CA LYS A 368 51.16 -7.22 -7.43
C LYS A 368 50.66 -7.33 -8.87
N GLU A 369 51.53 -7.63 -9.83
CA GLU A 369 51.13 -7.86 -11.23
C GLU A 369 50.14 -9.03 -11.36
N ALA A 370 50.36 -10.11 -10.59
CA ALA A 370 49.43 -11.24 -10.53
C ALA A 370 48.07 -10.86 -9.89
N SER A 371 48.06 -10.01 -8.87
CA SER A 371 46.84 -9.55 -8.20
C SER A 371 46.00 -8.61 -9.08
N GLU A 372 46.65 -7.70 -9.83
CA GLU A 372 45.96 -6.78 -10.75
C GLU A 372 45.38 -7.48 -11.97
N ASN A 373 46.12 -8.42 -12.57
CA ASN A 373 45.62 -9.20 -13.71
C ASN A 373 44.40 -10.05 -13.30
N TRP A 374 44.36 -10.54 -12.07
CA TRP A 374 43.22 -11.30 -11.53
C TRP A 374 41.98 -10.45 -11.25
N LYS A 375 42.14 -9.21 -10.78
CA LYS A 375 41.02 -8.26 -10.66
C LYS A 375 40.36 -8.03 -12.03
N LEU A 376 41.17 -7.87 -13.08
CA LEU A 376 40.68 -7.71 -14.45
C LEU A 376 39.96 -8.96 -14.96
N GLU A 377 40.44 -10.16 -14.65
CA GLU A 377 39.77 -11.42 -15.01
C GLU A 377 38.39 -11.57 -14.33
N ILE A 378 38.29 -11.20 -13.04
CA ILE A 378 37.01 -11.20 -12.31
C ILE A 378 36.04 -10.19 -12.94
N ILE A 379 36.48 -8.95 -13.16
CA ILE A 379 35.64 -7.90 -13.78
C ILE A 379 35.17 -8.34 -15.17
N LYS A 380 36.07 -8.88 -16.00
CA LYS A 380 35.73 -9.35 -17.35
C LYS A 380 34.76 -10.53 -17.35
N ASN A 381 34.90 -11.46 -16.39
CA ASN A 381 33.95 -12.56 -16.20
C ASN A 381 32.56 -12.01 -15.85
N LEU A 382 32.49 -11.04 -14.94
CA LEU A 382 31.25 -10.39 -14.49
C LEU A 382 30.57 -9.55 -15.59
N GLU A 383 31.32 -8.77 -16.36
CA GLU A 383 30.82 -8.02 -17.52
C GLU A 383 30.29 -8.96 -18.62
N SER A 384 31.03 -10.04 -18.89
CA SER A 384 30.59 -11.08 -19.83
C SER A 384 29.32 -11.77 -19.35
N ARG A 385 29.19 -12.01 -18.04
CA ARG A 385 27.97 -12.57 -17.45
C ARG A 385 26.77 -11.65 -17.67
N SER A 386 26.95 -10.37 -17.35
CA SER A 386 25.89 -9.36 -17.47
C SER A 386 25.42 -9.18 -18.93
N SER A 387 26.35 -9.18 -19.89
CA SER A 387 26.01 -9.08 -21.31
C SER A 387 25.29 -10.33 -21.84
N LEU A 388 25.77 -11.54 -21.51
CA LEU A 388 25.11 -12.81 -21.88
C LEU A 388 23.68 -12.89 -21.33
N GLN A 389 23.47 -12.42 -20.10
CA GLN A 389 22.15 -12.40 -19.46
C GLN A 389 21.18 -11.43 -20.14
N ARG A 390 21.63 -10.23 -20.52
CA ARG A 390 20.80 -9.28 -21.29
C ARG A 390 20.40 -9.85 -22.65
N SER A 391 21.34 -10.43 -23.38
CA SER A 391 21.03 -11.06 -24.67
C SER A 391 20.08 -12.25 -24.53
N LEU A 392 20.18 -13.03 -23.44
CA LEU A 392 19.24 -14.14 -23.19
C LEU A 392 17.82 -13.62 -22.97
N LEU A 393 17.67 -12.55 -22.19
CA LEU A 393 16.40 -11.89 -21.93
C LEU A 393 15.74 -11.35 -23.21
N ASP A 394 16.53 -10.72 -24.09
CA ASP A 394 16.03 -10.18 -25.35
C ASP A 394 15.48 -11.29 -26.27
N VAL A 395 16.18 -12.44 -26.33
CA VAL A 395 15.73 -13.61 -27.09
C VAL A 395 14.49 -14.25 -26.47
N GLU A 396 14.39 -14.32 -25.14
CA GLU A 396 13.19 -14.83 -24.46
C GLU A 396 11.97 -13.94 -24.70
N LYS A 397 12.15 -12.62 -24.70
CA LYS A 397 11.09 -11.65 -25.09
C LYS A 397 10.64 -11.86 -26.53
N ALA A 398 11.58 -12.02 -27.46
CA ALA A 398 11.26 -12.28 -28.87
C ALA A 398 10.47 -13.59 -29.03
N LEU A 399 10.85 -14.66 -28.33
CA LEU A 399 10.14 -15.95 -28.39
C LEU A 399 8.69 -15.87 -27.89
N VAL A 400 8.43 -15.08 -26.83
CA VAL A 400 7.07 -14.85 -26.33
C VAL A 400 6.26 -14.05 -27.35
N GLN A 401 6.84 -13.01 -27.94
CA GLN A 401 6.16 -12.22 -28.98
C GLN A 401 5.81 -13.08 -30.20
N TRP A 402 6.76 -13.85 -30.71
CA TRP A 402 6.51 -14.75 -31.85
C TRP A 402 5.47 -15.82 -31.53
N ARG A 403 5.36 -16.27 -30.27
CA ARG A 403 4.29 -17.20 -29.85
C ARG A 403 2.92 -16.57 -30.01
N VAL A 404 2.74 -15.32 -29.55
CA VAL A 404 1.47 -14.59 -29.69
C VAL A 404 1.11 -14.39 -31.16
N GLU A 405 2.08 -13.99 -31.99
CA GLU A 405 1.86 -13.82 -33.44
C GLU A 405 1.51 -15.15 -34.13
N LEU A 406 2.12 -16.26 -33.70
CA LEU A 406 1.81 -17.60 -34.21
C LEU A 406 0.39 -18.04 -33.85
N ASP A 407 -0.02 -17.83 -32.59
CA ASP A 407 -1.36 -18.21 -32.11
C ASP A 407 -2.43 -17.38 -32.84
N HIS A 408 -2.20 -16.08 -32.99
CA HIS A 408 -3.05 -15.19 -33.78
C HIS A 408 -3.19 -15.64 -35.25
N ALA A 409 -2.06 -15.93 -35.91
CA ALA A 409 -2.07 -16.39 -37.31
C ALA A 409 -2.82 -17.73 -37.47
N LYS A 410 -2.66 -18.65 -36.51
CA LYS A 410 -3.38 -19.94 -36.50
C LYS A 410 -4.88 -19.78 -36.28
N GLU A 411 -5.31 -18.87 -35.40
CA GLU A 411 -6.71 -18.54 -35.21
C GLU A 411 -7.34 -17.96 -36.48
N VAL A 412 -6.62 -17.05 -37.16
CA VAL A 412 -7.06 -16.48 -38.43
C VAL A 412 -7.21 -17.58 -39.48
N ILE A 413 -6.21 -18.46 -39.65
CA ILE A 413 -6.29 -19.60 -40.58
C ILE A 413 -7.50 -20.48 -40.28
N ALA A 414 -7.72 -20.86 -39.01
CA ALA A 414 -8.86 -21.67 -38.60
C ALA A 414 -10.19 -20.99 -38.94
N TYR A 415 -10.28 -19.67 -38.75
CA TYR A 415 -11.44 -18.87 -39.15
C TYR A 415 -11.69 -18.86 -40.66
N TRP A 416 -10.63 -18.75 -41.48
CA TRP A 416 -10.74 -18.81 -42.95
C TRP A 416 -11.15 -20.18 -43.46
N GLU A 417 -10.64 -21.25 -42.85
CA GLU A 417 -11.00 -22.64 -43.18
C GLU A 417 -12.46 -22.94 -42.82
N ASP A 418 -12.95 -22.45 -41.67
CA ASP A 418 -14.36 -22.54 -41.27
C ASP A 418 -15.28 -21.73 -42.22
N ARG A 419 -14.79 -20.59 -42.73
CA ARG A 419 -15.52 -19.73 -43.67
C ARG A 419 -15.69 -20.27 -45.09
N GLN A 420 -14.86 -21.22 -45.53
CA GLN A 420 -15.11 -21.91 -46.82
C GLN A 420 -16.43 -22.71 -46.80
N HIS A 421 -17.04 -22.91 -45.63
CA HIS A 421 -18.33 -23.60 -45.47
C HIS A 421 -19.57 -22.69 -45.30
N ALA A 422 -19.45 -21.37 -45.15
CA ALA A 422 -20.60 -20.46 -44.97
C ALA A 422 -20.41 -19.04 -45.56
N GLY A 423 -21.28 -18.64 -46.48
CA GLY A 423 -21.19 -17.37 -47.22
C GLY A 423 -21.64 -16.09 -46.46
N THR A 424 -20.71 -15.13 -46.30
CA THR A 424 -20.81 -13.64 -46.10
C THR A 424 -21.40 -13.03 -44.79
N PRO A 425 -21.07 -11.76 -44.37
CA PRO A 425 -19.88 -10.90 -44.65
C PRO A 425 -19.17 -10.29 -43.39
N GLY A 426 -17.85 -10.00 -43.52
CA GLY A 426 -17.15 -8.79 -43.00
C GLY A 426 -16.62 -8.69 -41.55
N ARG A 427 -15.29 -8.66 -41.36
CA ARG A 427 -14.62 -7.90 -40.28
C ARG A 427 -13.74 -6.80 -40.91
N PRO A 428 -13.43 -5.68 -40.22
CA PRO A 428 -12.68 -4.56 -40.79
C PRO A 428 -11.24 -4.99 -41.15
N ARG A 429 -10.77 -4.53 -42.31
CA ARG A 429 -9.42 -4.77 -42.83
C ARG A 429 -8.42 -3.85 -42.12
N LEU A 430 -7.39 -4.42 -41.49
CA LEU A 430 -6.17 -3.70 -41.15
C LEU A 430 -5.25 -3.72 -42.38
N SER A 431 -4.65 -2.59 -42.74
CA SER A 431 -3.96 -2.39 -44.03
C SER A 431 -2.62 -3.12 -44.19
N ALA A 432 -2.18 -3.88 -43.18
CA ALA A 432 -0.87 -4.52 -43.13
C ALA A 432 -0.91 -6.05 -42.94
N GLU A 433 -2.10 -6.66 -42.91
CA GLU A 433 -2.26 -8.10 -42.70
C GLU A 433 -2.23 -8.88 -44.04
N PRO A 434 -1.73 -10.12 -44.05
CA PRO A 434 -1.83 -11.02 -45.20
C PRO A 434 -3.28 -11.15 -45.71
N GLN A 435 -3.45 -11.11 -47.03
CA GLN A 435 -4.76 -11.02 -47.68
C GLN A 435 -5.31 -12.37 -48.15
N THR A 436 -4.44 -13.39 -48.25
CA THR A 436 -4.82 -14.74 -48.70
C THR A 436 -4.48 -15.81 -47.68
N LEU A 437 -5.22 -16.93 -47.70
CA LEU A 437 -4.95 -18.08 -46.83
C LEU A 437 -3.54 -18.65 -47.03
N GLU A 438 -3.03 -18.62 -48.27
CA GLU A 438 -1.69 -19.10 -48.60
C GLU A 438 -0.62 -18.19 -47.98
N GLU A 439 -0.80 -16.86 -48.03
CA GLU A 439 0.11 -15.91 -47.39
C GLU A 439 0.12 -16.06 -45.86
N TRP A 440 -1.01 -16.41 -45.23
CA TRP A 440 -1.05 -16.72 -43.80
C TRP A 440 -0.31 -18.03 -43.45
N LYS A 441 -0.41 -19.06 -44.30
CA LYS A 441 0.33 -20.32 -44.13
C LYS A 441 1.84 -20.13 -44.32
N ASP A 442 2.23 -19.28 -45.27
CA ASP A 442 3.63 -18.88 -45.46
C ASP A 442 4.15 -18.09 -44.26
N LEU A 443 3.35 -17.14 -43.73
CA LEU A 443 3.71 -16.37 -42.54
C LEU A 443 3.88 -17.28 -41.31
N VAL A 444 2.99 -18.25 -41.09
CA VAL A 444 3.13 -19.24 -40.01
C VAL A 444 4.44 -20.02 -40.15
N SER A 445 4.78 -20.45 -41.37
CA SER A 445 6.03 -21.17 -41.63
C SER A 445 7.27 -20.31 -41.32
N GLN A 446 7.25 -19.02 -41.69
CA GLN A 446 8.32 -18.06 -41.38
C GLN A 446 8.44 -17.79 -39.87
N ILE A 447 7.31 -17.66 -39.16
CA ILE A 447 7.30 -17.48 -37.71
C ILE A 447 7.88 -18.72 -37.02
N GLU A 448 7.49 -19.92 -37.44
CA GLU A 448 8.01 -21.18 -36.88
C GLU A 448 9.52 -21.36 -37.13
N GLU A 449 10.03 -20.94 -38.29
CA GLU A 449 11.47 -20.90 -38.59
C GLU A 449 12.22 -19.92 -37.67
N ASN A 450 11.75 -18.68 -37.57
CA ASN A 450 12.32 -17.65 -36.68
C ASN A 450 12.29 -18.09 -35.20
N MET A 451 11.24 -18.79 -34.77
CA MET A 451 11.15 -19.35 -33.42
C MET A 451 12.19 -20.45 -33.19
N ASN A 452 12.43 -21.31 -34.17
CA ASN A 452 13.46 -22.34 -34.08
C ASN A 452 14.88 -21.74 -34.00
N GLU A 453 15.19 -20.74 -34.81
CA GLU A 453 16.48 -20.02 -34.76
C GLU A 453 16.70 -19.32 -33.41
N ASN A 454 15.65 -18.66 -32.89
CA ASN A 454 15.71 -18.03 -31.58
C ASN A 454 15.82 -19.05 -30.44
N ALA A 455 15.18 -20.22 -30.57
CA ALA A 455 15.32 -21.32 -29.60
C ALA A 455 16.74 -21.93 -29.62
N GLU A 456 17.40 -21.99 -30.77
CA GLU A 456 18.81 -22.38 -30.88
C GLU A 456 19.75 -21.33 -30.26
N THR A 457 19.50 -20.05 -30.55
CA THR A 457 20.25 -18.93 -29.98
C THR A 457 20.13 -18.92 -28.46
N ARG A 458 18.92 -19.12 -27.93
CA ARG A 458 18.66 -19.27 -26.48
C ARG A 458 19.46 -20.43 -25.88
N ARG A 459 19.46 -21.61 -26.52
CA ARG A 459 20.24 -22.78 -26.08
C ARG A 459 21.75 -22.53 -26.11
N SER A 460 22.24 -21.75 -27.07
CA SER A 460 23.65 -21.37 -27.18
C SER A 460 24.05 -20.38 -26.07
N LEU A 461 23.26 -19.32 -25.86
CA LEU A 461 23.47 -18.32 -24.81
C LEU A 461 23.41 -18.94 -23.42
N ALA A 462 22.44 -19.82 -23.16
CA ALA A 462 22.33 -20.54 -21.89
C ALA A 462 23.58 -21.39 -21.59
N ARG A 463 24.14 -22.09 -22.60
CA ARG A 463 25.39 -22.85 -22.45
C ARG A 463 26.58 -21.93 -22.14
N ARG A 464 26.72 -20.81 -22.85
CA ARG A 464 27.79 -19.83 -22.60
C ARG A 464 27.68 -19.20 -21.22
N LEU A 465 26.46 -18.91 -20.77
CA LEU A 465 26.20 -18.38 -19.43
C LEU A 465 26.58 -19.41 -18.35
N GLN A 466 26.26 -20.69 -18.56
CA GLN A 466 26.65 -21.75 -17.64
C GLN A 466 28.18 -21.89 -17.53
N GLN A 467 28.88 -21.88 -18.67
CA GLN A 467 30.36 -21.90 -18.69
C GLN A 467 30.96 -20.68 -17.98
N ASN A 468 30.39 -19.50 -18.18
CA ASN A 468 30.84 -18.29 -17.50
C ASN A 468 30.61 -18.37 -15.97
N LYS A 469 29.47 -18.93 -15.52
CA LYS A 469 29.18 -19.20 -14.10
C LYS A 469 30.18 -20.17 -13.48
N GLU A 470 30.55 -21.22 -14.20
CA GLU A 470 31.57 -22.20 -13.77
C GLU A 470 32.95 -21.55 -13.65
N ALA A 471 33.36 -20.75 -14.64
CA ALA A 471 34.60 -19.98 -14.57
C ALA A 471 34.61 -19.00 -13.39
N GLY A 472 33.48 -18.35 -13.09
CA GLY A 472 33.36 -17.45 -11.93
C GLY A 472 33.49 -18.17 -10.58
N LYS A 473 33.00 -19.41 -10.47
CA LYS A 473 33.20 -20.25 -9.28
C LYS A 473 34.65 -20.65 -9.09
N GLU A 474 35.34 -20.98 -10.18
CA GLU A 474 36.78 -21.30 -10.15
C GLU A 474 37.61 -20.09 -9.72
N LEU A 475 37.31 -18.90 -10.26
CA LEU A 475 37.94 -17.65 -9.85
C LEU A 475 37.73 -17.39 -8.34
N GLN A 476 36.53 -17.66 -7.83
CA GLN A 476 36.20 -17.50 -6.41
C GLN A 476 36.93 -18.50 -5.51
N ALA A 477 37.05 -19.77 -5.95
CA ALA A 477 37.75 -20.80 -5.18
C ALA A 477 39.25 -20.50 -5.03
N GLN A 478 39.84 -19.76 -5.98
CA GLN A 478 41.25 -19.37 -5.96
C GLN A 478 41.51 -18.04 -5.23
N LEU A 479 40.45 -17.27 -4.94
CA LEU A 479 40.50 -15.98 -4.22
C LEU A 479 41.31 -16.03 -2.90
N PRO A 480 41.15 -17.05 -2.03
CA PRO A 480 41.88 -17.14 -0.76
C PRO A 480 43.39 -17.34 -0.89
N ARG A 481 43.82 -17.94 -2.01
CA ARG A 481 45.22 -18.32 -2.23
C ARG A 481 46.01 -17.25 -2.96
N ARG A 482 45.33 -16.35 -3.67
CA ARG A 482 45.96 -15.34 -4.55
C ARG A 482 45.79 -13.91 -4.05
N VAL A 483 44.80 -13.65 -3.19
CA VAL A 483 44.60 -12.34 -2.56
C VAL A 483 44.89 -12.46 -1.07
N LEU A 484 46.08 -12.02 -0.66
CA LEU A 484 46.52 -12.05 0.74
C LEU A 484 45.90 -10.93 1.59
N ASN A 485 45.46 -9.85 0.95
CA ASN A 485 44.79 -8.73 1.62
C ASN A 485 43.33 -9.11 1.94
N GLU A 486 43.01 -9.23 3.23
CA GLU A 486 41.69 -9.62 3.73
C GLU A 486 40.58 -8.64 3.34
N ASP A 487 40.85 -7.34 3.34
CA ASP A 487 39.87 -6.29 3.01
C ASP A 487 39.51 -6.32 1.51
N LEU A 488 40.53 -6.45 0.65
CA LEU A 488 40.34 -6.59 -0.79
C LEU A 488 39.59 -7.87 -1.14
N ARG A 489 39.86 -8.96 -0.41
CA ARG A 489 39.15 -10.23 -0.56
C ARG A 489 37.68 -10.10 -0.15
N ALA A 490 37.41 -9.50 1.00
CA ALA A 490 36.04 -9.22 1.46
C ALA A 490 35.28 -8.33 0.46
N PHE A 491 35.95 -7.33 -0.11
CA PHE A 491 35.38 -6.48 -1.16
C PHE A 491 35.02 -7.25 -2.43
N LEU A 492 35.93 -8.09 -2.94
CA LEU A 492 35.67 -8.89 -4.15
C LEU A 492 34.56 -9.93 -3.93
N GLU A 493 34.51 -10.56 -2.75
CA GLU A 493 33.41 -11.44 -2.35
C GLU A 493 32.06 -10.69 -2.29
N LEU A 494 32.06 -9.45 -1.78
CA LEU A 494 30.88 -8.60 -1.71
C LEU A 494 30.39 -8.18 -3.10
N VAL A 495 31.28 -7.72 -3.98
CA VAL A 495 30.94 -7.33 -5.37
C VAL A 495 30.32 -8.50 -6.13
N GLN A 496 30.89 -9.70 -5.98
CA GLN A 496 30.35 -10.91 -6.59
C GLN A 496 28.96 -11.24 -6.04
N ARG A 497 28.76 -11.12 -4.71
CA ARG A 497 27.48 -11.39 -4.05
C ARG A 497 26.39 -10.41 -4.47
N VAL A 498 26.72 -9.11 -4.54
CA VAL A 498 25.79 -8.06 -4.99
C VAL A 498 25.30 -8.35 -6.40
N GLN A 499 26.18 -8.72 -7.34
CA GLN A 499 25.75 -9.03 -8.70
C GLN A 499 24.93 -10.32 -8.82
N VAL A 500 25.18 -11.32 -7.97
CA VAL A 500 24.32 -12.51 -7.90
C VAL A 500 22.91 -12.12 -7.44
N LEU A 501 22.80 -11.26 -6.43
CA LEU A 501 21.50 -10.77 -5.93
C LEU A 501 20.78 -9.85 -6.93
N GLU A 502 21.50 -8.97 -7.61
CA GLU A 502 20.95 -8.14 -8.69
C GLU A 502 20.38 -9.01 -9.82
N TYR A 503 21.02 -10.15 -10.09
CA TYR A 503 20.54 -11.12 -11.06
C TYR A 503 19.30 -11.88 -10.58
N GLU A 504 19.29 -12.40 -9.35
CA GLU A 504 18.09 -13.03 -8.78
C GLU A 504 16.89 -12.09 -8.81
N ARG A 505 17.13 -10.79 -8.58
CA ARG A 505 16.11 -9.74 -8.73
C ARG A 505 15.62 -9.62 -10.18
N LEU A 506 16.53 -9.57 -11.16
CA LEU A 506 16.18 -9.48 -12.59
C LEU A 506 15.44 -10.72 -13.10
N GLU A 507 15.81 -11.93 -12.65
CA GLU A 507 15.08 -13.17 -12.98
C GLU A 507 13.67 -13.15 -12.41
N LEU A 508 13.51 -12.71 -11.17
CA LEU A 508 12.20 -12.55 -10.54
C LEU A 508 11.36 -11.53 -11.30
N ASP A 509 11.92 -10.35 -11.61
CA ASP A 509 11.24 -9.30 -12.36
C ASP A 509 10.78 -9.79 -13.74
N HIS A 510 11.62 -10.56 -14.44
CA HIS A 510 11.27 -11.15 -15.74
C HIS A 510 10.20 -12.23 -15.63
N PHE A 511 10.31 -13.13 -14.64
CA PHE A 511 9.30 -14.14 -14.37
C PHE A 511 7.93 -13.50 -14.09
N TRP A 512 7.92 -12.43 -13.31
CA TRP A 512 6.71 -11.63 -13.06
C TRP A 512 6.16 -10.99 -14.33
N GLU A 513 7.01 -10.47 -15.22
CA GLU A 513 6.60 -9.83 -16.47
C GLU A 513 5.98 -10.83 -17.46
N ILE A 514 6.57 -12.03 -17.60
CA ILE A 514 6.00 -13.12 -18.40
C ILE A 514 4.67 -13.58 -17.80
N HIS A 515 4.62 -13.79 -16.48
CA HIS A 515 3.42 -14.29 -15.83
C HIS A 515 2.26 -13.27 -15.87
N ARG A 516 2.57 -11.98 -15.77
CA ARG A 516 1.60 -10.90 -15.97
C ARG A 516 0.99 -10.94 -17.38
N ARG A 517 1.82 -11.05 -18.43
CA ARG A 517 1.32 -11.14 -19.82
C ARG A 517 0.48 -12.40 -20.07
N GLN A 518 0.88 -13.54 -19.52
CA GLN A 518 0.09 -14.78 -19.59
C GLN A 518 -1.27 -14.68 -18.88
N LEU A 519 -1.38 -13.84 -17.85
CA LEU A 519 -2.66 -13.57 -17.18
C LEU A 519 -3.52 -12.59 -17.99
N GLU A 520 -2.91 -11.57 -18.59
CA GLU A 520 -3.59 -10.61 -19.47
C GLU A 520 -4.17 -11.28 -20.73
N ASP A 521 -3.47 -12.27 -21.31
CA ASP A 521 -3.94 -13.02 -22.49
C ASP A 521 -5.03 -14.07 -22.17
N ARG A 522 -5.25 -14.44 -20.89
CA ARG A 522 -6.35 -15.37 -20.49
C ARG A 522 -7.67 -14.65 -20.18
N ASP A 523 -7.63 -13.34 -20.01
CA ASP A 523 -8.78 -12.49 -19.71
C ASP A 523 -9.39 -11.81 -20.96
N LEU A 524 -8.80 -12.05 -22.15
CA LEU A 524 -9.34 -11.72 -23.49
C LEU A 524 -9.91 -12.98 -24.14
#